data_AF-A0A179B8Z8-F1
#
_entry.id   AF-A0A179B8Z8-F1
#
_cell.length_a   1.000
_cell.length_b   1.000
_cell.length_c   1.000
_cell.angle_alpha   90.00
_cell.angle_beta   90.00
_cell.angle_gamma   90.00
#
_symmetry.space_group_name_H-M   'P 1'
#
loop_
_entity.id
_entity.type
_entity.pdbx_description
1 polymer ?
#
loop_
_entity_poly.entity_id
_entity_poly.type
_entity_poly.pdbx_seq_one_letter_code
_entity_poly.pdbx_strand_id
1 'polypeptide(L)'
;MPKAWEKLDLQGAGVQSLQIRLQKLQKKSLRSYLYWCLFPVGAHRFYLEQPWAWAFPLASAGVIMLAFLGLIWGAIGLAVVLCAVALRDLSRVSLWISVNNKELRKASWFAQQTPAAPPNHQGRVNTGEQLAQWQRELQDYTQAKEGERVGHPATNAPTQKGFAPGQRRLSFAEQERLLAAMTKAPKSVLGQEPADSAKK
;
A
#
# COMPACT_ATOMS: atom_id res chain seq x y z
N MET A 1 -0.20 -19.30 24.19
CA MET A 1 -1.04 -19.98 23.18
C MET A 1 -0.19 -20.31 21.97
N PRO A 2 -0.12 -21.58 21.53
CA PRO A 2 0.73 -21.97 20.42
C PRO A 2 0.16 -21.40 19.11
N LYS A 3 1.03 -20.79 18.30
CA LYS A 3 0.77 -20.14 17.01
C LYS A 3 0.43 -21.17 15.90
N ALA A 4 -0.50 -22.08 16.17
CA ALA A 4 -0.88 -23.13 15.23
C ALA A 4 -1.51 -22.55 13.96
N TRP A 5 -2.16 -21.39 14.07
CA TRP A 5 -2.71 -20.65 12.92
C TRP A 5 -1.63 -20.08 11.98
N GLU A 6 -0.41 -19.80 12.46
CA GLU A 6 0.69 -19.23 11.67
C GLU A 6 1.31 -20.27 10.68
N LYS A 7 0.95 -21.55 10.83
CA LYS A 7 1.37 -22.67 9.97
C LYS A 7 0.29 -23.14 8.97
N LEU A 8 -0.93 -22.61 9.07
CA LEU A 8 -1.98 -22.82 8.07
C LEU A 8 -1.73 -21.88 6.89
N ASP A 9 -0.69 -22.19 6.12
CA ASP A 9 -0.40 -21.52 4.86
C ASP A 9 -1.37 -22.07 3.81
N LEU A 10 -2.54 -21.46 3.72
CA LEU A 10 -3.42 -21.66 2.56
C LEU A 10 -2.63 -21.11 1.37
N GLN A 11 -2.02 -22.02 0.60
CA GLN A 11 -1.13 -21.77 -0.54
C GLN A 11 -1.73 -20.95 -1.71
N GLY A 12 -2.87 -20.28 -1.50
CA GLY A 12 -3.42 -19.28 -2.41
C GLY A 12 -2.87 -17.89 -2.12
N ALA A 13 -2.75 -17.07 -3.16
CA ALA A 13 -2.37 -15.66 -3.11
C ALA A 13 -3.39 -14.80 -2.33
N GLY A 14 -3.52 -15.04 -1.03
CA GLY A 14 -4.43 -14.36 -0.13
C GLY A 14 -3.72 -13.34 0.75
N VAL A 15 -4.47 -12.34 1.21
CA VAL A 15 -3.97 -11.26 2.08
C VAL A 15 -3.29 -11.79 3.36
N GLN A 16 -3.71 -12.96 3.85
CA GLN A 16 -3.14 -13.60 5.05
C GLN A 16 -1.70 -14.09 4.85
N SER A 17 -1.39 -14.78 3.75
CA SER A 17 -0.02 -15.26 3.49
C SER A 17 0.92 -14.08 3.22
N LEU A 18 0.44 -13.02 2.57
CA LEU A 18 1.16 -11.76 2.42
C LEU A 18 1.40 -11.07 3.77
N GLN A 19 0.41 -11.04 4.68
CA GLN A 19 0.59 -10.46 6.01
C GLN A 19 1.63 -11.22 6.85
N ILE A 20 1.62 -12.56 6.82
CA ILE A 20 2.61 -13.39 7.50
C ILE A 20 4.01 -13.14 6.92
N ARG A 21 4.13 -13.09 5.58
CA ARG A 21 5.40 -12.76 4.91
C ARG A 21 5.90 -11.38 5.29
N LEU A 22 5.00 -10.39 5.34
CA LEU A 22 5.32 -9.03 5.73
C LEU A 22 5.81 -8.94 7.18
N GLN A 23 5.17 -9.66 8.10
CA GLN A 23 5.62 -9.70 9.50
C GLN A 23 7.03 -10.29 9.64
N LYS A 24 7.40 -11.26 8.79
CA LYS A 24 8.75 -11.83 8.76
C LYS A 24 9.80 -10.86 8.19
N LEU A 25 9.41 -10.06 7.20
CA LEU A 25 10.31 -9.11 6.52
C LEU A 25 10.49 -7.77 7.26
N GLN A 26 9.52 -7.37 8.10
CA GLN A 26 9.58 -6.11 8.82
C GLN A 26 10.82 -6.00 9.71
N LYS A 27 11.50 -4.86 9.63
CA LYS A 27 12.65 -4.53 10.47
C LYS A 27 12.15 -4.29 11.89
N LYS A 28 12.85 -4.85 12.88
CA LYS A 28 12.48 -4.81 14.30
C LYS A 28 13.25 -3.71 15.03
N SER A 29 12.58 -2.99 15.91
CA SER A 29 13.18 -1.94 16.74
C SER A 29 14.31 -2.48 17.61
N LEU A 30 14.05 -3.58 18.35
CA LEU A 30 15.04 -4.20 19.24
C LEU A 30 16.33 -4.58 18.47
N ARG A 31 16.20 -5.22 17.30
CA ARG A 31 17.37 -5.57 16.48
C ARG A 31 18.12 -4.33 16.01
N SER A 32 17.41 -3.27 15.63
CA SER A 32 18.04 -2.02 15.18
C SER A 32 18.88 -1.38 16.30
N TYR A 33 18.36 -1.36 17.53
CA TYR A 33 19.12 -0.88 18.68
C TYR A 33 20.30 -1.78 19.04
N LEU A 34 20.15 -3.11 18.90
CA LEU A 34 21.24 -4.05 19.14
C LEU A 34 22.38 -3.87 18.11
N TYR A 35 22.05 -3.64 16.83
CA TYR A 35 23.04 -3.29 15.81
C TYR A 35 23.65 -1.89 16.01
N TRP A 36 22.94 -0.97 16.67
CA TRP A 36 23.49 0.34 17.02
C TRP A 36 24.62 0.24 18.06
N CYS A 37 24.62 -0.77 18.94
CA CYS A 37 25.77 -1.02 19.81
C CYS A 37 27.07 -1.31 19.01
N LEU A 38 26.93 -1.78 17.75
CA LEU A 38 28.02 -1.98 16.81
C LEU A 38 28.15 -0.81 15.83
N PHE A 39 27.81 0.42 16.25
CA PHE A 39 27.94 1.62 15.42
C PHE A 39 29.35 1.85 14.85
N PRO A 40 30.49 1.47 15.49
CA PRO A 40 31.81 1.72 14.91
C PRO A 40 31.97 1.02 13.56
N VAL A 41 31.32 -0.14 13.39
CA VAL A 41 31.31 -0.91 12.13
C VAL A 41 30.21 -0.42 11.18
N GLY A 42 29.28 0.43 11.64
CA GLY A 42 28.14 0.90 10.86
C GLY A 42 27.01 -0.12 10.73
N ALA A 43 26.98 -1.15 11.59
CA ALA A 43 26.05 -2.27 11.47
C ALA A 43 24.57 -1.85 11.46
N HIS A 44 24.21 -0.78 12.18
CA HIS A 44 22.85 -0.23 12.19
C HIS A 44 22.43 0.32 10.82
N ARG A 45 23.33 0.99 10.09
CA ARG A 45 23.06 1.53 8.75
C ARG A 45 23.00 0.44 7.69
N PHE A 46 23.84 -0.58 7.79
CA PHE A 46 23.74 -1.76 6.91
C PHE A 46 22.43 -2.52 7.14
N TYR A 47 22.02 -2.73 8.39
CA TYR A 47 20.75 -3.39 8.70
C TYR A 47 19.53 -2.62 8.15
N LEU A 48 19.58 -1.30 8.21
CA LEU A 48 18.54 -0.40 7.71
C LEU A 48 18.71 -0.03 6.23
N GLU A 49 19.66 -0.65 5.51
CA GLU A 49 19.91 -0.43 4.08
C GLU A 49 20.03 1.06 3.70
N GLN A 50 20.63 1.85 4.60
CA GLN A 50 20.78 3.30 4.39
C GLN A 50 21.94 3.59 3.42
N PRO A 51 21.81 4.63 2.58
CA PRO A 51 22.94 5.09 1.77
C PRO A 51 24.09 5.53 2.69
N TRP A 52 25.32 5.37 2.22
CA TRP A 52 26.53 5.74 2.97
C TRP A 52 26.72 4.97 4.29
N ALA A 53 26.27 3.71 4.35
CA ALA A 53 26.56 2.82 5.47
C ALA A 53 28.08 2.63 5.70
N TRP A 54 28.89 2.74 4.63
CA TRP A 54 30.35 2.63 4.67
C TRP A 54 31.06 3.81 5.35
N ALA A 55 30.37 4.92 5.63
CA ALA A 55 30.99 6.09 6.25
C ALA A 55 31.48 5.81 7.68
N PHE A 56 30.74 5.00 8.45
CA PHE A 56 31.11 4.60 9.81
C PHE A 56 32.37 3.74 9.87
N PRO A 57 32.47 2.61 9.13
CA PRO A 57 33.70 1.82 9.15
C PRO A 57 34.89 2.59 8.61
N LEU A 58 34.71 3.48 7.63
CA LEU A 58 35.78 4.34 7.14
C LEU A 58 36.24 5.36 8.20
N ALA A 59 35.31 6.01 8.89
CA ALA A 59 35.63 6.94 9.97
C ALA A 59 36.32 6.23 11.14
N SER A 60 35.86 5.04 11.53
CA SER A 60 36.49 4.21 12.55
C SER A 60 37.91 3.79 12.15
N ALA A 61 38.11 3.40 10.89
CA ALA A 61 39.46 3.12 10.36
C ALA A 61 40.35 4.37 10.42
N GLY A 62 39.79 5.55 10.12
CA GLY A 62 40.48 6.83 10.26
C GLY A 62 40.90 7.14 11.70
N VAL A 63 40.05 6.87 12.69
CA VAL A 63 40.39 7.02 14.12
C VAL A 63 41.57 6.11 14.49
N ILE A 64 41.53 4.85 14.07
CA ILE A 64 42.60 3.88 14.33
C ILE A 64 43.91 4.35 13.66
N MET A 65 43.85 4.77 12.40
CA MET A 65 45.01 5.26 11.66
C MET A 65 45.63 6.50 12.33
N LEU A 66 44.82 7.48 12.74
CA LEU A 66 45.29 8.67 13.47
C LEU A 66 45.95 8.30 14.80
N ALA A 67 45.39 7.33 15.52
CA ALA A 67 45.99 6.83 16.75
C ALA A 67 47.35 6.16 16.50
N PHE A 68 47.47 5.35 15.44
CA PHE A 68 48.75 4.73 15.04
C PHE A 68 49.81 5.75 14.64
N LEU A 69 49.41 6.88 14.02
CA LEU A 69 50.32 7.97 13.66
C LEU A 69 50.73 8.86 14.86
N GLY A 70 50.24 8.57 16.07
CA GLY A 70 50.54 9.37 17.28
C GLY A 70 49.74 10.67 17.37
N LEU A 71 48.80 10.91 16.46
CA LEU A 71 47.94 12.10 16.41
C LEU A 71 46.74 11.93 17.35
N ILE A 72 47.01 11.75 18.64
CA ILE A 72 46.01 11.37 19.67
C ILE A 72 44.86 12.39 19.73
N TRP A 73 45.16 13.69 19.71
CA TRP A 73 44.12 14.74 19.73
C TRP A 73 43.22 14.70 18.49
N GLY A 74 43.78 14.40 17.32
CA GLY A 74 43.02 14.22 16.09
C GLY A 74 42.12 12.98 16.14
N ALA A 75 42.64 11.87 16.68
CA ALA A 75 41.87 10.65 16.88
C ALA A 75 40.70 10.86 17.86
N ILE A 76 40.94 11.55 18.98
CA ILE A 76 39.89 11.90 19.95
C ILE A 76 38.84 12.81 19.31
N GLY A 77 39.25 13.86 18.60
CA GLY A 77 38.33 14.77 17.92
C GLY A 77 37.42 14.04 16.94
N LEU A 78 38.00 13.17 16.11
CA LEU A 78 37.24 12.35 15.16
C LEU A 78 36.31 11.35 15.87
N ALA A 79 36.76 10.72 16.96
CA ALA A 79 35.95 9.81 17.76
C ALA A 79 34.75 10.52 18.40
N VAL A 80 34.93 11.74 18.93
CA VAL A 80 33.85 12.56 19.49
C VAL A 80 32.82 12.90 18.40
N VAL A 81 33.27 13.31 17.22
CA VAL A 81 32.37 13.57 16.08
C VAL A 81 31.60 12.30 15.70
N LEU A 82 32.27 11.15 15.63
CA LEU A 82 31.64 9.86 15.32
C LEU A 82 30.55 9.51 16.34
N CYS A 83 30.83 9.67 17.63
CA CYS A 83 29.86 9.46 18.71
C CYS A 83 28.68 10.42 18.63
N ALA A 84 28.92 11.71 18.34
CA ALA A 84 27.85 12.70 18.19
C ALA A 84 26.91 12.35 17.02
N VAL A 85 27.47 11.91 15.89
CA VAL A 85 26.68 11.43 14.74
C VAL A 85 25.93 10.15 15.09
N ALA A 86 26.53 9.21 15.81
CA ALA A 86 25.87 7.98 16.24
C ALA A 86 24.67 8.24 17.17
N LEU A 87 24.78 9.18 18.10
CA LEU A 87 23.68 9.62 18.98
C LEU A 87 22.56 10.30 18.19
N ARG A 88 22.92 11.13 17.21
CA ARG A 88 21.93 11.73 16.31
C ARG A 88 21.19 10.66 15.52
N ASP A 89 21.89 9.66 15.00
CA ASP A 89 21.30 8.52 14.31
C ASP A 89 20.31 7.77 15.22
N LEU A 90 20.64 7.57 16.50
CA LEU A 90 19.79 6.88 17.47
C LEU A 90 18.39 7.52 17.57
N SER A 91 18.32 8.85 17.59
CA SER A 91 17.05 9.59 17.61
C SER A 91 16.20 9.40 16.34
N ARG A 92 16.82 9.00 15.22
CA ARG A 92 16.19 8.83 13.90
C ARG A 92 15.89 7.38 13.53
N VAL A 93 16.42 6.41 14.28
CA VAL A 93 16.22 4.97 14.03
C VAL A 93 14.74 4.61 13.91
N SER A 94 13.88 5.15 14.77
CA SER A 94 12.43 4.90 14.73
C SER A 94 11.80 5.35 13.41
N LEU A 95 12.21 6.51 12.91
CA LEU A 95 11.73 7.09 11.66
C LEU A 95 12.18 6.24 10.47
N TRP A 96 13.44 5.81 10.45
CA TRP A 96 13.97 4.92 9.40
C TRP A 96 13.30 3.55 9.38
N ILE A 97 13.03 2.97 10.53
CA ILE A 97 12.26 1.71 10.62
C ILE A 97 10.87 1.90 10.02
N SER A 98 10.20 3.01 10.35
CA SER A 98 8.87 3.33 9.82
C SER A 98 8.88 3.47 8.30
N VAL A 99 9.85 4.22 7.75
CA VAL A 99 10.03 4.40 6.31
C VAL A 99 10.32 3.07 5.62
N ASN A 100 11.31 2.30 6.10
CA ASN A 100 11.65 0.99 5.50
C ASN A 100 10.48 0.01 5.55
N ASN A 101 9.78 -0.08 6.68
CA ASN A 101 8.62 -0.96 6.80
C ASN A 101 7.47 -0.52 5.90
N LYS A 102 7.32 0.79 5.65
CA LYS A 102 6.35 1.32 4.68
C LYS A 102 6.74 0.94 3.25
N GLU A 103 8.01 1.07 2.89
CA GLU A 103 8.52 0.66 1.57
C GLU A 103 8.37 -0.86 1.35
N LEU A 104 8.66 -1.70 2.35
CA LEU A 104 8.42 -3.14 2.28
C LEU A 104 6.95 -3.49 2.08
N ARG A 105 6.02 -2.77 2.73
CA ARG A 105 4.58 -2.93 2.51
C ARG A 105 4.18 -2.56 1.08
N LYS A 106 4.68 -1.44 0.55
CA LYS A 106 4.43 -1.07 -0.85
C LYS A 106 4.98 -2.13 -1.80
N ALA A 107 6.24 -2.50 -1.64
CA ALA A 107 6.92 -3.46 -2.49
C ALA A 107 6.19 -4.81 -2.50
N SER A 108 5.76 -5.32 -1.34
CA SER A 108 4.98 -6.56 -1.28
C SER A 108 3.60 -6.46 -1.94
N TRP A 109 2.90 -5.33 -1.77
CA TRP A 109 1.58 -5.11 -2.36
C TRP A 109 1.65 -4.98 -3.89
N PHE A 110 2.64 -4.22 -4.39
CA PHE A 110 2.83 -3.97 -5.82
C PHE A 110 3.56 -5.11 -6.55
N ALA A 111 4.39 -5.90 -5.86
CA ALA A 111 5.07 -7.04 -6.48
C ALA A 111 4.13 -8.22 -6.78
N GLN A 112 2.97 -8.31 -6.12
CA GLN A 112 2.10 -9.47 -6.24
C GLN A 112 0.98 -9.36 -7.26
N GLN A 113 0.45 -8.17 -7.58
CA GLN A 113 -0.62 -8.01 -8.58
C GLN A 113 -0.99 -6.54 -8.78
N THR A 114 -0.51 -5.95 -9.85
CA THR A 114 -1.46 -5.27 -10.73
C THR A 114 -1.48 -6.13 -11.98
N PRO A 115 -2.56 -6.89 -12.27
CA PRO A 115 -2.76 -7.39 -13.62
C PRO A 115 -2.50 -6.21 -14.56
N ALA A 116 -1.69 -6.40 -15.60
CA ALA A 116 -1.50 -5.39 -16.62
C ALA A 116 -2.89 -4.88 -16.99
N ALA A 117 -3.06 -3.56 -16.93
CA ALA A 117 -4.34 -2.94 -17.21
C ALA A 117 -4.92 -3.59 -18.48
N PRO A 118 -6.18 -4.05 -18.48
CA PRO A 118 -6.72 -4.81 -19.59
C PRO A 118 -6.43 -4.06 -20.90
N PRO A 119 -6.21 -4.73 -22.04
CA PRO A 119 -5.58 -4.14 -23.23
C PRO A 119 -6.26 -2.90 -23.85
N ASN A 120 -7.41 -2.47 -23.32
CA ASN A 120 -8.14 -1.25 -23.68
C ASN A 120 -8.42 -0.33 -22.47
N HIS A 121 -7.69 -0.48 -21.36
CA HIS A 121 -7.85 0.40 -20.21
C HIS A 121 -7.23 1.75 -20.53
N GLN A 122 -8.05 2.63 -21.08
CA GLN A 122 -7.73 4.05 -21.16
C GLN A 122 -7.71 4.57 -19.73
N GLY A 123 -6.50 4.70 -19.16
CA GLY A 123 -6.31 5.54 -17.99
C GLY A 123 -6.87 6.92 -18.28
N ARG A 124 -7.51 7.55 -17.30
CA ARG A 124 -8.01 8.93 -17.48
C ARG A 124 -6.80 9.84 -17.61
N VAL A 125 -6.64 10.45 -18.78
CA VAL A 125 -5.55 11.40 -19.05
C VAL A 125 -5.76 12.60 -18.13
N ASN A 126 -4.75 12.98 -17.35
CA ASN A 126 -4.85 14.14 -16.46
C ASN A 126 -4.75 15.44 -17.28
N THR A 127 -5.77 15.72 -18.08
CA THR A 127 -5.92 17.01 -18.77
C THR A 127 -6.52 17.99 -17.75
N GLY A 128 -5.97 19.20 -17.63
CA GLY A 128 -6.39 20.17 -16.60
C GLY A 128 -7.89 20.49 -16.59
N GLU A 129 -8.56 20.45 -17.75
CA GLU A 129 -10.01 20.62 -17.89
C GLU A 129 -10.82 19.48 -17.26
N GLN A 130 -10.29 18.25 -17.30
CA GLN A 130 -10.90 17.05 -16.74
C GLN A 130 -10.88 17.04 -15.20
N LEU A 131 -9.94 17.77 -14.58
CA LEU A 131 -9.84 17.87 -13.12
C LEU A 131 -11.01 18.69 -12.53
N ALA A 132 -11.38 19.79 -13.18
CA ALA A 132 -12.51 20.63 -12.78
C ALA A 132 -13.87 19.95 -13.04
N GLN A 133 -13.95 19.12 -14.08
CA GLN A 133 -15.13 18.28 -14.34
C GLN A 133 -15.23 17.14 -13.32
N TRP A 134 -14.10 16.55 -12.93
CA TRP A 134 -14.04 15.51 -11.90
C TRP A 134 -14.42 16.00 -10.51
N GLN A 135 -13.96 17.19 -10.12
CA GLN A 135 -14.37 17.80 -8.86
C GLN A 135 -15.89 17.99 -8.79
N ARG A 136 -16.49 18.43 -9.90
CA ARG A 136 -17.95 18.54 -10.03
C ARG A 136 -18.63 17.17 -9.94
N GLU A 137 -18.15 16.18 -10.69
CA GLU A 137 -18.71 14.82 -10.68
C GLU A 137 -18.62 14.16 -9.29
N LEU A 138 -17.53 14.41 -8.55
CA LEU A 138 -17.39 13.95 -7.16
C LEU A 138 -18.34 14.65 -6.20
N GLN A 139 -18.51 15.97 -6.35
CA GLN A 139 -19.45 16.74 -5.54
C GLN A 139 -20.88 16.27 -5.80
N ASP A 140 -21.26 16.09 -7.06
CA ASP A 140 -22.56 15.57 -7.47
C ASP A 140 -22.81 14.15 -6.93
N TYR A 141 -21.79 13.28 -6.99
CA TYR A 141 -21.87 11.93 -6.44
C TYR A 141 -22.03 11.92 -4.92
N THR A 142 -21.27 12.78 -4.23
CA THR A 142 -21.30 12.89 -2.76
C THR A 142 -22.66 13.40 -2.31
N GLN A 143 -23.17 14.45 -2.97
CA GLN A 143 -24.49 15.02 -2.72
C GLN A 143 -25.62 14.02 -2.99
N ALA A 144 -25.54 13.25 -4.09
CA ALA A 144 -26.50 12.19 -4.40
C ALA A 144 -26.45 11.06 -3.34
N LYS A 145 -25.27 10.70 -2.85
CA LYS A 145 -25.11 9.65 -1.82
C LYS A 145 -25.51 10.09 -0.43
N GLU A 146 -25.28 11.35 -0.09
CA GLU A 146 -25.75 11.94 1.16
C GLU A 146 -27.27 12.06 1.18
N GLY A 147 -27.91 12.38 0.04
CA GLY A 147 -29.36 12.35 -0.10
C GLY A 147 -29.98 10.95 -0.07
N GLU A 148 -29.20 9.90 -0.34
CA GLU A 148 -29.61 8.49 -0.22
C GLU A 148 -29.39 7.91 1.19
N ARG A 149 -28.83 8.68 2.14
CA ARG A 149 -28.73 8.23 3.55
C ARG A 149 -30.12 8.16 4.17
N VAL A 150 -30.45 6.95 4.65
CA VAL A 150 -31.56 6.53 5.53
C VAL A 150 -32.71 7.55 5.66
N GLY A 151 -33.78 7.33 4.90
CA GLY A 151 -35.12 7.88 5.20
C GLY A 151 -35.66 8.96 4.25
N HIS A 152 -34.88 9.46 3.29
CA HIS A 152 -35.36 10.49 2.36
C HIS A 152 -35.36 10.00 0.90
N PRO A 153 -36.50 10.04 0.18
CA PRO A 153 -36.51 9.78 -1.25
C PRO A 153 -35.87 10.96 -2.00
N ALA A 154 -34.89 10.67 -2.86
CA ALA A 154 -34.23 11.68 -3.70
C ALA A 154 -35.23 12.30 -4.69
N THR A 155 -35.41 13.62 -4.61
CA THR A 155 -36.46 14.38 -5.32
C THR A 155 -36.26 14.46 -6.84
N ASN A 156 -35.05 14.15 -7.35
CA ASN A 156 -34.70 14.32 -8.77
C ASN A 156 -33.86 13.14 -9.31
N ALA A 157 -34.41 11.93 -9.30
CA ALA A 157 -33.74 10.79 -9.92
C ALA A 157 -34.14 10.65 -11.41
N PRO A 158 -33.19 10.40 -12.33
CA PRO A 158 -33.52 10.09 -13.73
C PRO A 158 -34.41 8.84 -13.79
N THR A 159 -35.42 8.88 -14.66
CA THR A 159 -36.50 7.88 -14.78
C THR A 159 -36.02 6.52 -15.28
N GLN A 160 -34.85 6.43 -15.91
CA GLN A 160 -34.29 5.18 -16.42
C GLN A 160 -33.18 4.64 -15.52
N LYS A 161 -33.41 3.43 -14.97
CA LYS A 161 -32.48 2.67 -14.12
C LYS A 161 -31.86 1.51 -14.91
N GLY A 162 -30.57 1.25 -14.73
CA GLY A 162 -29.90 0.11 -15.37
C GLY A 162 -28.37 0.21 -15.39
N PHE A 163 -27.75 -0.67 -16.18
CA PHE A 163 -26.29 -0.81 -16.27
C PHE A 163 -25.68 -0.07 -17.48
N ALA A 164 -26.50 0.53 -18.35
CA ALA A 164 -26.03 1.24 -19.52
C ALA A 164 -25.47 2.64 -19.17
N PRO A 165 -24.53 3.17 -19.97
CA PRO A 165 -24.08 4.56 -19.82
C PRO A 165 -25.27 5.52 -19.95
N GLY A 166 -25.40 6.47 -19.01
CA GLY A 166 -26.52 7.40 -18.92
C GLY A 166 -27.71 6.94 -18.05
N GLN A 167 -27.68 5.73 -17.49
CA GLN A 167 -28.72 5.21 -16.59
C GLN A 167 -28.30 5.27 -15.12
N ARG A 168 -29.27 5.44 -14.23
CA ARG A 168 -29.03 5.36 -12.77
C ARG A 168 -28.64 3.93 -12.41
N ARG A 169 -27.44 3.74 -11.84
CA ARG A 169 -26.99 2.45 -11.33
C ARG A 169 -27.90 1.98 -10.18
N LEU A 170 -28.21 0.69 -10.17
CA LEU A 170 -29.05 0.04 -9.16
C LEU A 170 -28.44 0.16 -7.76
N SER A 171 -29.27 0.44 -6.75
CA SER A 171 -28.83 0.50 -5.35
C SER A 171 -28.46 -0.88 -4.80
N PHE A 172 -27.67 -0.95 -3.73
CA PHE A 172 -27.27 -2.23 -3.12
C PHE A 172 -28.47 -3.10 -2.71
N ALA A 173 -29.51 -2.49 -2.12
CA ALA A 173 -30.73 -3.20 -1.75
C ALA A 173 -31.50 -3.72 -2.98
N GLU A 174 -31.48 -2.97 -4.09
CA GLU A 174 -32.06 -3.42 -5.36
C GLU A 174 -31.19 -4.51 -6.02
N GLN A 175 -29.86 -4.43 -5.93
CA GLN A 175 -28.93 -5.47 -6.41
C GLN A 175 -29.11 -6.77 -5.63
N GLU A 176 -29.27 -6.71 -4.31
CA GLU A 176 -29.59 -7.87 -3.49
C GLU A 176 -30.95 -8.46 -3.84
N ARG A 177 -31.97 -7.62 -4.10
CA ARG A 177 -33.28 -8.10 -4.61
C ARG A 177 -33.18 -8.71 -6.00
N LEU A 178 -32.36 -8.16 -6.88
CA LEU A 178 -32.15 -8.68 -8.23
C LEU A 178 -31.41 -10.01 -8.19
N LEU A 179 -30.39 -10.13 -7.35
CA LEU A 179 -29.69 -11.38 -7.08
C LEU A 179 -30.63 -12.42 -6.46
N ALA A 180 -31.42 -12.03 -5.47
CA ALA A 180 -32.43 -12.89 -4.85
C ALA A 180 -33.46 -13.35 -5.88
N ALA A 181 -33.92 -12.46 -6.76
CA ALA A 181 -34.84 -12.78 -7.85
C ALA A 181 -34.19 -13.73 -8.89
N MET A 182 -32.93 -13.51 -9.26
CA MET A 182 -32.18 -14.40 -10.16
C MET A 182 -31.97 -15.79 -9.56
N THR A 183 -31.71 -15.88 -8.25
CA THR A 183 -31.59 -17.17 -7.55
C THR A 183 -32.93 -17.89 -7.36
N LYS A 184 -34.05 -17.15 -7.38
CA LYS A 184 -35.40 -17.69 -7.16
C LYS A 184 -36.16 -17.94 -8.47
N ALA A 185 -35.70 -17.38 -9.59
CA ALA A 185 -36.29 -17.60 -10.90
C ALA A 185 -35.94 -19.03 -11.38
N PRO A 186 -36.94 -19.87 -11.71
CA PRO A 186 -36.67 -21.16 -12.33
C PRO A 186 -36.04 -20.96 -13.71
N LYS A 187 -35.17 -21.89 -14.07
CA LYS A 187 -34.28 -21.93 -15.26
C LYS A 187 -34.99 -21.82 -16.63
N SER A 188 -36.29 -21.57 -16.67
CA SER A 188 -37.13 -21.55 -17.88
C SER A 188 -37.26 -20.17 -18.56
N VAL A 189 -36.76 -19.08 -17.97
CA VAL A 189 -36.83 -17.72 -18.58
C VAL A 189 -35.51 -17.27 -19.23
N LEU A 190 -34.40 -17.98 -18.99
CA LEU A 190 -33.10 -17.70 -19.62
C LEU A 190 -32.91 -18.40 -20.99
N GLY A 191 -33.96 -19.04 -21.50
CA GLY A 191 -33.95 -19.81 -22.76
C GLY A 191 -34.82 -19.24 -23.88
N GLN A 192 -35.31 -18.00 -23.79
CA GLN A 192 -35.94 -17.33 -24.94
C GLN A 192 -34.88 -16.57 -25.73
N GLU A 193 -34.31 -17.30 -26.69
CA GLU A 193 -33.68 -16.77 -27.90
C GLU A 193 -34.60 -15.69 -28.54
N PRO A 194 -34.08 -14.53 -28.96
CA PRO A 194 -34.90 -13.55 -29.66
C PRO A 194 -35.27 -14.14 -31.02
N ALA A 195 -36.54 -14.49 -31.17
CA ALA A 195 -37.12 -14.91 -32.43
C ALA A 195 -37.10 -13.74 -33.44
N ASP A 196 -36.56 -14.05 -34.63
CA ASP A 196 -36.80 -13.43 -35.92
C ASP A 196 -36.68 -11.90 -36.06
N SER A 197 -35.55 -11.47 -36.59
CA SER A 197 -35.52 -10.37 -37.56
C SER A 197 -34.73 -10.78 -38.81
N ALA A 198 -35.33 -11.68 -39.59
CA ALA A 198 -34.95 -11.95 -40.98
C ALA A 198 -36.20 -11.88 -41.88
N LYS A 199 -36.07 -11.13 -42.99
CA LYS A 199 -37.05 -10.81 -44.06
C LYS A 199 -37.90 -9.56 -43.74
N LYS A 200 -37.91 -8.48 -44.52
CA LYS A 200 -37.60 -8.21 -45.94
C LYS A 200 -37.00 -6.82 -46.07
#